data_AF-A0A0L7KDA3-F1
#
_entry.id   AF-A0A0L7KDA3-F1
#
_cell.length_a   1.000
_cell.length_b   1.000
_cell.length_c   1.000
_cell.angle_alpha   90.00
_cell.angle_beta   90.00
_cell.angle_gamma   90.00
#
_symmetry.space_group_name_H-M   'P 1'
#
loop_
_entity.id
_entity.type
_entity.pdbx_description
1 polymer ?
#
loop_
_entity_poly.entity_id
_entity_poly.type
_entity_poly.pdbx_seq_one_letter_code
_entity_poly.pdbx_strand_id
1 'polypeptide(L)'
;MYGVITAVFLQIKFSGLSTEVHPPLVLTNKTDPLIMNTIRGGWALFASGLTAGLSNLVSGVSVGITGSSCAIGDAHSSDLFVRMLMIEICASVIGLYGLIVAIVSIGDIQLT
;
A
#
# COMPACT_ATOMS: atom_id res chain seq x y z
N MET A 1 -3.79 7.04 -8.00
CA MET A 1 -2.63 6.47 -8.72
C MET A 1 -1.90 5.42 -7.89
N TYR A 2 -1.38 5.77 -6.70
CA TYR A 2 -0.64 4.82 -5.85
C TYR A 2 -1.38 3.51 -5.52
N GLY A 3 -2.69 3.54 -5.29
CA GLY A 3 -3.50 2.33 -5.05
C GLY A 3 -3.58 1.37 -6.25
N VAL A 4 -3.51 1.88 -7.49
CA VAL A 4 -3.50 1.02 -8.69
C VAL A 4 -2.15 0.32 -8.81
N ILE A 5 -1.06 1.02 -8.51
CA ILE A 5 0.30 0.47 -8.51
C ILE A 5 0.41 -0.67 -7.51
N THR A 6 -0.12 -0.51 -6.28
CA THR A 6 -0.15 -1.60 -5.30
C THR A 6 -0.99 -2.77 -5.75
N ALA A 7 -2.14 -2.55 -6.38
CA ALA A 7 -2.99 -3.62 -6.87
C ALA A 7 -2.29 -4.45 -7.96
N VAL A 8 -1.60 -3.79 -8.90
CA VAL A 8 -0.81 -4.47 -9.94
C VAL A 8 0.34 -5.27 -9.32
N PHE A 9 1.08 -4.70 -8.36
CA PHE A 9 2.15 -5.41 -7.65
C PHE A 9 1.65 -6.63 -6.87
N LEU A 10 0.50 -6.49 -6.22
CA LEU A 10 -0.13 -7.57 -5.47
C LEU A 10 -0.56 -8.72 -6.39
N GLN A 11 -1.10 -8.39 -7.57
CA GLN A 11 -1.46 -9.37 -8.59
C GLN A 11 -0.23 -10.13 -9.12
N ILE A 12 0.90 -9.44 -9.37
CA ILE A 12 2.14 -10.09 -9.82
C ILE A 12 2.63 -11.12 -8.79
N LYS A 13 2.62 -10.76 -7.50
CA LYS A 13 3.00 -11.68 -6.42
C LYS A 13 1.98 -12.79 -6.18
N PHE A 14 0.68 -12.51 -6.36
CA PHE A 14 -0.39 -13.50 -6.24
C PHE A 14 -0.30 -14.56 -7.34
N SER A 15 -0.06 -14.16 -8.60
CA SER A 15 0.19 -15.11 -9.70
C SER A 15 1.44 -15.96 -9.45
N GLY A 16 2.50 -15.39 -8.87
CA GLY A 16 3.68 -16.16 -8.46
C GLY A 16 3.40 -17.17 -7.34
N LEU A 17 2.58 -16.81 -6.36
CA LEU A 17 2.20 -17.70 -5.26
C LEU A 17 1.34 -18.89 -5.76
N SER A 18 0.50 -18.69 -6.77
CA SER A 18 -0.38 -19.73 -7.34
C SER A 18 0.39 -20.84 -8.08
N THR A 19 1.53 -20.51 -8.70
CA THR A 19 2.36 -21.49 -9.44
C THR A 19 3.19 -22.39 -8.52
N GLU A 20 3.57 -21.92 -7.33
CA GLU A 20 4.31 -22.71 -6.34
C GLU A 20 3.39 -23.65 -5.52
N VAL A 21 2.07 -23.47 -5.60
CA VAL A 21 1.06 -24.26 -4.87
C VAL A 21 0.43 -25.28 -5.82
N HIS A 22 1.15 -26.35 -6.14
CA HIS A 22 0.58 -27.54 -6.77
C HIS A 22 0.11 -28.55 -5.70
N PRO A 23 -1.12 -29.09 -5.76
CA PRO A 23 -1.62 -30.09 -4.82
C PRO A 23 -0.91 -31.46 -4.98
N PRO A 24 -0.82 -32.29 -3.92
CA PRO A 24 -1.78 -32.34 -2.81
C PRO A 24 -1.22 -31.77 -1.48
N LEU A 25 -2.11 -31.07 -0.76
CA LEU A 25 -1.93 -30.68 0.65
C LEU A 25 -2.04 -31.94 1.55
N VAL A 26 -1.05 -32.82 1.47
CA VAL A 26 -0.91 -33.98 2.37
C VAL A 26 -0.08 -33.54 3.56
N LEU A 27 -0.58 -33.77 4.79
CA LEU A 27 0.19 -33.55 6.01
C LEU A 27 1.32 -34.58 6.10
N THR A 28 2.45 -34.32 5.45
CA THR A 28 3.68 -35.09 5.61
C THR A 28 4.72 -34.29 6.38
N ASN A 29 5.64 -34.98 7.05
CA ASN A 29 6.66 -34.40 7.93
C ASN A 29 7.67 -33.46 7.22
N LYS A 30 7.62 -33.37 5.87
CA LYS A 30 8.41 -32.44 5.04
C LYS A 30 7.62 -31.25 4.49
N THR A 31 6.28 -31.23 4.60
CA THR A 31 5.41 -30.19 4.03
C THR A 31 5.07 -29.06 5.01
N ASP A 32 5.45 -29.18 6.27
CA ASP A 32 5.22 -28.17 7.31
C ASP A 32 5.79 -26.78 6.97
N PRO A 33 7.02 -26.60 6.43
CA PRO A 33 7.55 -25.27 6.15
C PRO A 33 6.88 -24.59 4.94
N LEU A 34 6.45 -25.37 3.95
CA LEU A 34 5.86 -24.85 2.71
C LEU A 34 4.43 -24.33 2.96
N ILE A 35 3.64 -25.07 3.74
CA ILE A 35 2.29 -24.64 4.16
C ILE A 35 2.38 -23.39 5.04
N MET A 36 3.33 -23.33 5.98
CA MET A 36 3.57 -22.16 6.82
C MET A 36 3.94 -20.93 5.98
N ASN A 37 4.78 -21.08 4.94
CA ASN A 37 5.13 -19.98 4.04
C ASN A 37 3.94 -19.50 3.20
N THR A 38 3.08 -20.39 2.70
CA THR A 38 1.89 -20.00 1.95
C THR A 38 0.89 -19.23 2.81
N ILE A 39 0.65 -19.68 4.05
CA ILE A 39 -0.22 -18.97 4.99
C ILE A 39 0.37 -17.60 5.33
N ARG A 40 1.67 -17.52 5.64
CA ARG A 40 2.37 -16.25 5.90
C ARG A 40 2.33 -15.31 4.69
N GLY A 41 2.51 -15.84 3.48
CA GLY A 41 2.41 -15.09 2.23
C GLY A 41 1.01 -14.52 2.00
N GLY A 42 -0.04 -15.32 2.24
CA GLY A 42 -1.43 -14.86 2.14
C GLY A 42 -1.77 -13.73 3.12
N TRP A 43 -1.36 -13.87 4.39
CA TRP A 43 -1.54 -12.82 5.41
C TRP A 43 -0.72 -11.56 5.10
N ALA A 44 0.50 -11.71 4.58
CA ALA A 44 1.35 -10.59 4.20
C ALA A 44 0.79 -9.81 2.99
N LEU A 45 0.25 -10.51 1.98
CA LEU A 45 -0.45 -9.90 0.84
C LEU A 45 -1.67 -9.11 1.31
N PHE A 46 -2.48 -9.68 2.19
CA PHE A 46 -3.64 -8.95 2.73
C PHE A 46 -3.23 -7.72 3.54
N ALA A 47 -2.27 -7.88 4.46
CA ALA A 47 -1.82 -6.81 5.34
C ALA A 47 -1.20 -5.63 4.55
N SER A 48 -0.33 -5.91 3.58
CA SER A 48 0.29 -4.89 2.74
C SER A 48 -0.71 -4.12 1.86
N GLY A 49 -1.69 -4.82 1.28
CA GLY A 49 -2.79 -4.18 0.53
C GLY A 49 -3.62 -3.26 1.44
N LEU A 50 -3.91 -3.69 2.67
CA LEU A 50 -4.64 -2.89 3.65
C LEU A 50 -3.84 -1.66 4.10
N THR A 51 -2.55 -1.80 4.39
CA THR A 51 -1.67 -0.69 4.82
C THR A 51 -1.58 0.38 3.75
N ALA A 52 -1.31 0.02 2.50
CA ALA A 52 -1.25 1.01 1.41
C ALA A 52 -2.62 1.61 1.06
N GLY A 53 -3.70 0.84 1.19
CA GLY A 53 -5.05 1.35 0.97
C GLY A 53 -5.44 2.41 2.00
N LEU A 54 -5.24 2.11 3.29
CA LEU A 54 -5.55 3.02 4.39
C LEU A 54 -4.64 4.26 4.39
N SER A 55 -3.34 4.12 4.11
CA SER A 55 -2.43 5.27 4.04
C SER A 55 -2.82 6.25 2.94
N ASN A 56 -3.20 5.74 1.76
CA ASN A 56 -3.65 6.56 0.64
C ASN A 56 -5.01 7.20 0.90
N LEU A 57 -5.92 6.51 1.60
CA LEU A 57 -7.21 7.08 2.00
C LEU A 57 -7.00 8.26 2.97
N VAL A 58 -6.20 8.08 4.02
CA VAL A 58 -5.94 9.12 5.03
C VAL A 58 -5.22 10.31 4.41
N SER A 59 -4.20 10.07 3.57
CA SER A 59 -3.51 11.14 2.86
C SER A 59 -4.46 11.93 1.94
N GLY A 60 -5.32 11.23 1.19
CA GLY A 60 -6.33 11.87 0.33
C GLY A 60 -7.34 12.72 1.12
N VAL A 61 -7.81 12.24 2.27
CA VAL A 61 -8.71 13.01 3.14
C VAL A 61 -8.00 14.25 3.70
N SER A 62 -6.76 14.11 4.17
CA SER A 62 -5.99 15.24 4.70
C SER A 62 -5.78 16.34 3.65
N VAL A 63 -5.36 15.94 2.44
CA VAL A 63 -5.16 16.85 1.31
C VAL A 63 -6.48 17.49 0.87
N GLY A 64 -7.60 16.76 0.89
CA GLY A 64 -8.92 17.33 0.57
C GLY A 64 -9.38 18.41 1.55
N ILE A 65 -9.10 18.25 2.85
CA ILE A 65 -9.42 19.25 3.88
C ILE A 65 -8.53 20.49 3.72
N THR A 66 -7.23 20.28 3.53
CA THR A 66 -6.26 21.35 3.27
C THR A 66 -6.59 22.09 1.97
N GLY A 67 -6.93 21.39 0.89
CA GLY A 67 -7.31 21.98 -0.39
C GLY A 67 -8.58 22.83 -0.31
N SER A 68 -9.57 22.40 0.47
CA SER A 68 -10.78 23.20 0.73
C SER A 68 -10.46 24.51 1.46
N SER A 69 -9.53 24.45 2.43
CA SER A 69 -9.04 25.63 3.14
C SER A 69 -8.20 26.53 2.23
N CYS A 70 -7.45 25.95 1.28
CA CYS A 70 -6.71 26.69 0.26
C CYS A 70 -7.65 27.49 -0.65
N ALA A 71 -8.74 26.89 -1.10
CA ALA A 71 -9.72 27.55 -1.97
C ALA A 71 -10.36 28.78 -1.31
N ILE A 72 -10.66 28.70 -0.01
CA ILE A 72 -11.23 29.82 0.76
C ILE A 72 -10.17 30.91 1.00
N GLY A 73 -8.92 30.52 1.26
CA GLY A 73 -7.82 31.46 1.46
C GLY A 73 -7.43 32.21 0.18
N ASP A 74 -7.45 31.54 -0.97
CA ASP A 74 -7.15 32.13 -2.27
C ASP A 74 -8.21 33.18 -2.68
N ALA A 75 -9.47 32.96 -2.28
CA ALA A 75 -10.55 33.94 -2.49
C ALA A 75 -10.34 35.27 -1.74
N HIS A 76 -9.60 35.26 -0.62
CA HIS A 76 -9.27 36.48 0.13
C HIS A 76 -8.05 37.21 -0.43
N SER A 77 -6.99 36.48 -0.78
CA SER A 77 -5.77 37.03 -1.37
C SER A 77 -4.90 35.91 -1.93
N SER A 78 -4.51 36.02 -3.21
CA SER A 78 -3.79 34.97 -3.95
C SER A 78 -2.34 34.73 -3.51
N ASP A 79 -1.76 35.61 -2.68
CA ASP A 79 -0.41 35.45 -2.13
C ASP A 79 -0.31 34.26 -1.14
N LEU A 80 -1.45 33.79 -0.63
CA LEU A 80 -1.52 32.69 0.35
C LEU A 80 -1.43 31.29 -0.30
N PHE A 81 -1.65 31.18 -1.61
CA PHE A 81 -1.69 29.89 -2.33
C PHE A 81 -0.40 29.07 -2.16
N VAL A 82 0.76 29.71 -2.36
CA VAL A 82 2.06 29.03 -2.33
C VAL A 82 2.38 28.51 -0.93
N ARG A 83 1.98 29.23 0.13
CA ARG A 83 2.18 28.79 1.51
C ARG A 83 1.35 27.56 1.84
N MET A 84 0.12 27.47 1.33
CA MET A 84 -0.75 26.32 1.57
C MET A 84 -0.33 25.08 0.78
N LEU A 85 0.14 25.27 -0.45
CA LEU A 85 0.65 24.20 -1.31
C LEU A 85 1.83 23.44 -0.68
N MET A 86 2.67 24.10 0.12
CA MET A 86 3.76 23.44 0.86
C MET A 86 3.25 22.43 1.90
N ILE A 87 2.17 22.74 2.63
CA ILE A 87 1.56 21.80 3.57
C ILE A 87 0.95 20.61 2.82
N GLU A 88 0.33 20.87 1.67
CA GLU A 88 -0.31 19.84 0.86
C GLU A 88 0.68 18.78 0.34
N ILE A 89 1.87 19.22 -0.09
CA ILE A 89 2.95 18.32 -0.51
C ILE A 89 3.43 17.46 0.66
N CYS A 90 3.64 18.04 1.84
CA CYS A 90 4.03 17.30 3.04
C CYS A 90 2.99 16.23 3.42
N ALA A 91 1.70 16.53 3.29
CA ALA A 91 0.62 15.57 3.54
C ALA A 91 0.59 14.43 2.51
N SER A 92 0.94 14.71 1.25
CA SER A 92 1.03 13.71 0.17
C SER A 92 2.19 12.72 0.37
N VAL A 93 3.32 13.17 0.94
CA VAL A 93 4.48 12.31 1.24
C VAL A 93 4.14 11.17 2.20
N ILE A 94 3.18 11.38 3.11
CA ILE A 94 2.70 10.35 4.05
C ILE A 94 2.07 9.17 3.28
N GLY A 95 1.29 9.44 2.23
CA GLY A 95 0.72 8.41 1.37
C GLY A 95 1.79 7.62 0.62
N LEU A 96 2.83 8.33 0.15
CA LEU A 96 3.99 7.74 -0.53
C LEU A 96 4.82 6.83 0.40
N TYR A 97 4.97 7.21 1.67
CA TYR A 97 5.66 6.39 2.66
C TYR A 97 4.90 5.08 2.93
N GLY A 98 3.57 5.15 3.05
CA GLY A 98 2.72 3.96 3.22
C GLY A 98 2.79 3.00 2.02
N LEU A 99 2.95 3.53 0.81
CA LEU A 99 3.19 2.72 -0.39
C LEU A 99 4.53 1.97 -0.31
N ILE A 100 5.61 2.66 0.06
CA ILE A 100 6.95 2.06 0.15
C ILE A 100 6.97 0.91 1.15
N VAL A 101 6.36 1.12 2.33
CA VAL A 101 6.28 0.09 3.38
C VAL A 101 5.50 -1.13 2.89
N ALA A 102 4.39 -0.94 2.19
CA ALA A 102 3.61 -2.05 1.64
C ALA A 102 4.38 -2.88 0.60
N ILE A 103 5.15 -2.23 -0.28
CA ILE A 103 5.98 -2.90 -1.29
C ILE A 103 7.09 -3.70 -0.62
N VAL A 104 7.78 -3.13 0.37
CA VAL A 104 8.84 -3.83 1.13
C VAL A 104 8.28 -5.05 1.86
N SER A 105 7.09 -4.93 2.47
CA SER A 105 6.45 -6.01 3.23
C SER A 105 6.10 -7.23 2.35
N ILE A 106 5.74 -6.98 1.09
CA ILE A 106 5.52 -8.03 0.08
C ILE A 106 6.84 -8.55 -0.51
N GLY A 107 7.84 -7.68 -0.61
CA GLY A 107 9.17 -8.00 -1.14
C GLY A 107 9.86 -9.13 -0.37
N ASP A 108 9.75 -9.10 0.96
CA ASP A 108 10.42 -10.00 1.91
C ASP A 108 9.85 -11.43 2.00
N ILE A 109 8.77 -11.72 1.26
CA ILE A 109 8.21 -13.08 1.21
C ILE A 109 9.14 -13.95 0.33
N GLN A 110 10.14 -14.61 0.94
CA GLN A 110 10.95 -15.65 0.28
C GLN A 110 10.09 -16.89 0.00
N LEU A 111 9.80 -17.09 -1.28
CA LEU A 111 9.35 -18.38 -1.83
C LEU A 111 10.61 -19.23 -2.02
N THR A 112 10.90 -20.12 -1.06
CA THR A 112 11.93 -21.15 -1.14
C THR A 112 11.32 -22.47 -0.71
#